data_AF-A0A6P8XHB1-F1
#
_entry.id   AF-A0A6P8XHB1-F1
#
_cell.length_a   1.000
_cell.length_b   1.000
_cell.length_c   1.000
_cell.angle_alpha   90.00
_cell.angle_beta   90.00
_cell.angle_gamma   90.00
#
_symmetry.space_group_name_H-M   'P 1'
#
loop_
_entity.id
_entity.type
_entity.pdbx_description
1 polymer ?
#
loop_
_entity_poly.entity_id
_entity_poly.type
_entity_poly.pdbx_seq_one_letter_code
_entity_poly.pdbx_strand_id
1 'polypeptide(L)'
;MFLHISKIFYLVIASSWFKQFEVLKMQGLGLQSLKKNPALIPLYVCVAAGAVGAVYYMTRLATRNPDVTWNRTSNPEPWQEYKNKQYKFYSPIRDYSKTESAAPKFEE
;
A
#
# COMPACT_ATOMS: atom_id res chain seq x y z
N MET A 1 -52.53 -12.26 -3.08
CA MET A 1 -52.03 -13.18 -2.03
C MET A 1 -50.75 -13.90 -2.43
N PHE A 2 -50.68 -14.52 -3.61
CA PHE A 2 -49.51 -15.27 -4.11
C PHE A 2 -48.19 -14.46 -4.19
N LEU A 3 -48.25 -13.19 -4.61
CA LEU A 3 -47.08 -12.31 -4.72
C LEU A 3 -46.46 -11.89 -3.37
N HIS A 4 -47.22 -11.97 -2.28
CA HIS A 4 -46.71 -11.58 -0.96
C HIS A 4 -45.92 -12.72 -0.30
N ILE A 5 -46.29 -13.97 -0.63
CA ILE A 5 -45.67 -15.19 -0.10
C ILE A 5 -44.29 -15.41 -0.74
N SER A 6 -44.13 -15.10 -2.04
CA SER A 6 -42.82 -15.22 -2.70
C SER A 6 -41.79 -14.25 -2.13
N LYS A 7 -42.15 -12.98 -1.88
CA LYS A 7 -41.24 -11.98 -1.29
C LYS A 7 -40.76 -12.36 0.11
N ILE A 8 -41.64 -12.94 0.93
CA ILE A 8 -41.28 -13.42 2.28
C ILE A 8 -40.34 -14.62 2.16
N PHE A 9 -40.59 -15.54 1.24
CA PHE A 9 -39.71 -16.69 1.00
C PHE A 9 -38.31 -16.26 0.54
N TYR A 10 -38.21 -15.31 -0.40
CA TYR A 10 -36.93 -14.74 -0.82
C TYR A 10 -36.23 -13.97 0.32
N LEU A 11 -36.96 -13.23 1.16
CA LEU A 11 -36.39 -12.55 2.34
C LEU A 11 -35.88 -13.54 3.40
N VAL A 12 -36.56 -14.67 3.60
CA VAL A 12 -36.13 -15.72 4.54
C VAL A 12 -34.90 -16.45 4.01
N ILE A 13 -34.85 -16.75 2.71
CA ILE A 13 -33.64 -17.34 2.08
C ILE A 13 -32.49 -16.34 2.07
N ALA A 14 -32.73 -15.08 1.72
CA ALA A 14 -31.72 -14.04 1.70
C ALA A 14 -31.18 -13.75 3.11
N SER A 15 -32.05 -13.74 4.13
CA SER A 15 -31.62 -13.56 5.52
C SER A 15 -30.88 -14.79 6.06
N SER A 16 -31.27 -16.01 5.67
CA SER A 16 -30.53 -17.24 6.02
C SER A 16 -29.16 -17.31 5.35
N TRP A 17 -29.07 -16.91 4.07
CA TRP A 17 -27.82 -16.78 3.32
C TRP A 17 -26.91 -15.68 3.88
N PHE A 18 -27.48 -14.53 4.26
CA PHE A 18 -26.74 -13.45 4.92
C PHE A 18 -26.24 -13.87 6.32
N LYS A 19 -27.01 -14.68 7.05
CA LYS A 19 -26.60 -15.23 8.35
C LYS A 19 -25.47 -16.25 8.23
N GLN A 20 -25.39 -16.99 7.13
CA GLN A 20 -24.25 -17.88 6.84
C GLN A 20 -22.96 -17.08 6.57
N PHE A 21 -23.06 -15.86 6.04
CA PHE A 21 -21.91 -14.97 5.81
C PHE A 21 -21.35 -14.39 7.12
N GLU A 22 -22.20 -14.16 8.12
CA GLU A 22 -21.82 -13.65 9.45
C GLU A 22 -21.16 -14.70 10.37
N VAL A 23 -21.40 -16.01 10.15
CA VAL A 23 -20.96 -17.10 11.05
C VAL A 23 -19.52 -17.57 10.77
N LEU A 24 -18.76 -16.90 9.90
CA LEU A 24 -17.32 -17.11 9.77
C LEU A 24 -16.55 -16.36 10.86
N LYS A 25 -16.70 -16.80 12.12
CA LYS A 25 -15.75 -16.46 13.19
C LYS A 25 -14.42 -17.16 12.90
N MET A 26 -13.60 -16.57 12.03
CA MET A 26 -12.30 -17.13 11.65
C MET A 26 -11.37 -17.18 12.86
N GLN A 27 -11.10 -18.39 13.34
CA GLN A 27 -10.11 -18.64 14.40
C GLN A 27 -8.71 -18.45 13.78
N GLY A 28 -8.04 -17.36 14.13
CA GLY A 28 -6.67 -17.10 13.68
C GLY A 28 -6.29 -15.62 13.63
N LEU A 29 -7.26 -14.73 13.38
CA LEU A 29 -7.00 -13.28 13.26
C LEU A 29 -6.94 -12.53 14.61
N GLY A 30 -7.32 -13.18 15.70
CA GLY A 30 -7.30 -12.57 17.05
C GLY A 30 -5.98 -12.81 17.78
N LEU A 31 -5.53 -11.81 18.56
CA LEU A 31 -4.34 -11.90 19.42
C LEU A 31 -4.38 -13.10 20.39
N GLN A 32 -5.59 -13.49 20.81
CA GLN A 32 -5.83 -14.66 21.66
C GLN A 32 -5.60 -15.99 20.93
N SER A 33 -5.76 -16.03 19.60
CA SER A 33 -5.53 -17.22 18.79
C SER A 33 -4.03 -17.43 18.48
N LEU A 34 -3.29 -16.32 18.31
CA LEU A 34 -1.84 -16.30 18.19
C LEU A 34 -1.11 -16.89 19.41
N LYS A 35 -1.59 -16.62 20.63
CA LYS A 35 -1.03 -17.18 21.87
C LYS A 35 -1.27 -18.68 22.00
N LYS A 36 -2.35 -19.21 21.41
CA LYS A 36 -2.68 -20.64 21.45
C LYS A 36 -1.87 -21.47 20.45
N ASN A 37 -1.46 -20.86 19.33
CA ASN A 37 -0.71 -21.54 18.28
C ASN A 37 0.56 -20.75 17.93
N PRO A 38 1.69 -20.99 18.63
CA PRO A 38 2.92 -20.23 18.41
C PRO A 38 3.53 -20.43 17.01
N ALA A 39 3.19 -21.52 16.32
CA ALA A 39 3.61 -21.78 14.93
C ALA A 39 3.06 -20.76 13.92
N LEU A 40 2.01 -20.00 14.27
CA LEU A 40 1.41 -18.99 13.40
C LEU A 40 2.22 -17.67 13.39
N ILE A 41 3.02 -17.40 14.43
CA ILE A 41 3.81 -16.18 14.57
C ILE A 41 4.77 -15.93 13.39
N PRO A 42 5.64 -16.88 12.99
CA PRO A 42 6.56 -16.64 11.87
C PRO A 42 5.84 -16.36 10.55
N LEU A 43 4.67 -16.99 10.33
CA LEU A 43 3.87 -16.75 9.13
C LEU A 43 3.33 -15.32 9.09
N TYR A 44 2.77 -14.82 10.19
CA TYR A 44 2.32 -13.43 10.26
C TYR A 44 3.47 -12.43 10.15
N VAL A 45 4.64 -12.75 10.68
CA VAL A 45 5.83 -11.88 10.53
C VAL A 45 6.22 -11.74 9.07
N CYS A 46 6.27 -12.83 8.29
CA CYS A 46 6.57 -12.76 6.86
C CYS A 46 5.52 -11.95 6.08
N VAL A 47 4.24 -12.15 6.37
CA VAL A 47 3.15 -11.41 5.71
C VAL A 47 3.19 -9.93 6.08
N ALA A 48 3.38 -9.61 7.37
CA ALA A 48 3.50 -8.23 7.84
C ALA A 48 4.74 -7.55 7.25
N ALA A 49 5.89 -8.25 7.20
CA ALA A 49 7.10 -7.74 6.59
C ALA A 49 6.90 -7.45 5.10
N GLY A 50 6.20 -8.33 4.36
CA GLY A 50 5.85 -8.11 2.97
C GLY A 50 4.93 -6.89 2.77
N ALA A 51 3.88 -6.77 3.59
CA ALA A 51 2.95 -5.64 3.54
C ALA A 51 3.64 -4.31 3.86
N VAL A 52 4.48 -4.27 4.91
CA VAL A 52 5.26 -3.10 5.28
C VAL A 52 6.26 -2.75 4.17
N GLY A 53 6.94 -3.73 3.59
CA GLY A 53 7.86 -3.53 2.47
C GLY A 53 7.19 -2.95 1.24
N ALA A 54 5.98 -3.43 0.90
CA ALA A 54 5.19 -2.93 -0.21
C ALA A 54 4.78 -1.47 0.00
N VAL A 55 4.24 -1.14 1.18
CA VAL A 55 3.86 0.24 1.53
C VAL A 55 5.08 1.15 1.53
N TYR A 56 6.18 0.71 2.14
CA TYR A 56 7.43 1.46 2.17
C TYR A 56 7.95 1.78 0.76
N TYR A 57 7.99 0.79 -0.14
CA TYR A 57 8.47 1.02 -1.50
C TYR A 57 7.52 1.94 -2.28
N MET A 58 6.22 1.79 -2.10
CA MET A 58 5.22 2.68 -2.70
C MET A 58 5.38 4.13 -2.22
N THR A 59 5.53 4.35 -0.91
CA THR A 59 5.77 5.70 -0.34
C THR A 59 7.10 6.29 -0.83
N ARG A 60 8.14 5.47 -0.95
CA ARG A 60 9.43 5.89 -1.50
C ARG A 60 9.29 6.33 -2.96
N LEU A 61 8.60 5.55 -3.79
CA LEU A 61 8.35 5.93 -5.19
C LEU A 61 7.53 7.20 -5.27
N ALA A 62 6.48 7.32 -4.45
CA ALA A 62 5.62 8.48 -4.42
C ALA A 62 6.37 9.78 -4.07
N THR A 63 7.34 9.73 -3.16
CA THR A 63 8.01 10.93 -2.64
C THR A 63 9.35 11.25 -3.29
N ARG A 64 10.05 10.26 -3.86
CA ARG A 64 11.42 10.38 -4.39
C ARG A 64 11.53 10.19 -5.90
N ASN A 65 10.40 10.11 -6.61
CA ASN A 65 10.39 10.01 -8.07
C ASN A 65 10.24 11.40 -8.72
N PRO A 66 11.10 11.81 -9.67
CA PRO A 66 10.94 13.09 -10.37
C PRO A 66 9.62 13.23 -11.13
N ASP A 67 8.96 12.13 -11.50
CA ASP A 67 7.67 12.17 -12.21
C ASP A 67 6.47 12.51 -11.30
N VAL A 68 6.67 12.49 -9.97
CA VAL A 68 5.60 12.69 -8.99
C VAL A 68 5.84 13.98 -8.21
N THR A 69 5.06 15.00 -8.51
CA THR A 69 5.12 16.30 -7.82
C THR A 69 3.91 16.49 -6.91
N TRP A 70 4.15 16.54 -5.60
CA TRP A 70 3.14 16.82 -4.57
C TRP A 70 2.85 18.31 -4.40
N ASN A 71 3.83 19.15 -4.70
CA ASN A 71 3.73 20.59 -4.53
C ASN A 71 3.78 21.29 -5.90
N ARG A 72 2.60 21.58 -6.44
CA ARG A 72 2.43 22.18 -7.78
C ARG A 72 2.41 23.70 -7.76
N THR A 73 2.32 24.32 -6.57
CA THR A 73 2.10 25.77 -6.45
C THR A 73 3.34 26.50 -5.94
N SER A 74 4.08 25.95 -4.98
CA SER A 74 5.23 26.65 -4.40
C SER A 74 6.57 26.30 -5.05
N ASN A 75 6.59 25.37 -6.01
CA ASN A 75 7.79 25.01 -6.76
C ASN A 75 7.46 25.03 -8.26
N PRO A 76 7.61 26.19 -8.94
CA PRO A 76 7.28 26.34 -10.36
C PRO A 76 8.17 25.49 -11.28
N GLU A 77 9.37 25.08 -10.82
CA GLU A 77 10.30 24.22 -11.57
C GLU A 77 10.65 22.92 -10.82
N PRO A 78 9.71 21.97 -10.67
CA PRO A 78 9.93 20.74 -9.89
C PRO A 78 11.06 19.85 -10.43
N TRP A 79 11.39 19.96 -11.73
CA TRP A 79 12.50 19.24 -12.37
C TRP A 79 13.88 19.69 -11.87
N GLN A 80 14.03 20.91 -11.35
CA GLN A 80 15.31 21.39 -10.80
C GLN A 80 15.67 20.71 -9.48
N GLU A 81 14.66 20.36 -8.68
CA GLU A 81 14.88 19.80 -7.34
C GLU A 81 15.65 18.47 -7.40
N TYR A 82 15.45 17.70 -8.47
CA TYR A 82 16.07 16.39 -8.68
C TYR A 82 17.32 16.42 -9.57
N LYS A 83 17.79 17.60 -10.00
CA LYS A 83 18.92 17.76 -10.95
C LYS A 83 20.22 17.07 -10.50
N ASN A 84 20.57 17.22 -9.22
CA ASN A 84 21.79 16.63 -8.63
C ASN A 84 21.46 15.55 -7.58
N LYS A 85 20.20 15.11 -7.47
CA LYS A 85 19.81 14.09 -6.48
C LYS A 85 19.91 12.69 -7.09
N GLN A 86 20.38 11.74 -6.30
CA GLN A 86 20.42 10.33 -6.71
C GLN A 86 19.01 9.73 -6.69
N TYR A 87 18.48 9.38 -7.87
CA TYR A 87 17.20 8.67 -7.97
C TYR A 87 17.33 7.17 -7.64
N LYS A 88 18.45 6.54 -7.99
CA LYS A 88 18.69 5.12 -7.72
C LYS A 88 18.79 4.86 -6.22
N PHE A 89 18.16 3.80 -5.74
CA PHE A 89 18.18 3.46 -4.31
C PHE A 89 19.59 3.12 -3.82
N TYR A 90 20.38 2.46 -4.66
CA TYR A 90 21.76 2.10 -4.35
C TYR A 90 22.63 2.20 -5.59
N SER A 91 23.86 2.68 -5.40
CA SER A 91 24.91 2.71 -6.41
C SER A 91 26.25 2.45 -5.72
N PRO A 92 26.84 1.26 -5.91
CA PRO A 92 28.11 0.92 -5.25
C PRO A 92 29.33 1.60 -5.89
N ILE A 93 29.24 1.93 -7.18
CA ILE A 93 30.41 2.34 -7.99
C ILE A 93 30.45 3.85 -8.21
N ARG A 94 29.29 4.48 -8.45
CA ARG A 94 29.21 5.91 -8.74
C ARG A 94 28.78 6.69 -7.51
N ASP A 95 29.59 7.68 -7.17
CA ASP A 95 29.30 8.70 -6.17
C ASP A 95 28.54 9.87 -6.82
N TYR A 96 27.25 9.95 -6.53
CA TYR A 96 26.37 10.98 -7.08
C TYR A 96 26.54 12.34 -6.39
N SER A 97 27.26 12.42 -5.26
CA SER A 97 27.55 13.70 -4.59
C SER A 97 28.50 14.60 -5.38
N LYS A 98 29.28 14.00 -6.29
CA LYS A 98 30.30 14.70 -7.11
C LYS A 98 29.90 14.85 -8.57
N THR A 99 28.73 14.33 -8.96
CA THR A 99 28.27 14.36 -10.35
C THR A 99 27.21 15.45 -10.50
N GLU A 100 27.51 16.48 -11.28
CA GLU A 100 26.50 17.45 -11.72
C GLU A 100 25.79 16.94 -12.99
N SER A 101 24.53 17.34 -13.17
CA SER A 101 23.83 17.08 -14.42
C SER A 101 24.51 17.79 -15.59
N ALA A 102 24.65 17.12 -16.74
CA ALA A 102 25.17 17.73 -17.96
C ALA A 102 24.24 18.78 -18.60
N ALA A 103 23.01 18.90 -18.09
CA ALA A 103 22.05 19.89 -18.57
C ALA A 103 22.49 21.32 -18.19
N PRO A 104 22.32 22.31 -19.09
CA PRO A 104 22.65 23.70 -18.81
C PRO A 104 21.91 24.20 -17.56
N LYS A 105 22.54 25.12 -16.83
CA LYS A 105 21.90 25.86 -15.73
C LYS A 105 21.16 27.02 -16.38
N PHE A 106 19.87 27.18 -16.07
CA PHE A 106 19.16 28.38 -16.48
C PHE A 106 19.61 29.51 -15.55
N GLU A 107 19.92 30.66 -16.13
CA GLU A 107 20.13 31.89 -15.36
C GLU A 107 18.74 32.48 -15.11
N GLU A 108 18.44 32.83 -13.85
CA GLU A 108 17.23 33.59 -13.47
C GLU A 108 17.34 35.05 -13.91
#